data_AF-A0A4S8IYU5-F1
#
_entry.id   AF-A0A4S8IYU5-F1
#
_cell.length_a   1.000
_cell.length_b   1.000
_cell.length_c   1.000
_cell.angle_alpha   90.00
_cell.angle_beta   90.00
_cell.angle_gamma   90.00
#
_symmetry.space_group_name_H-M   'P 1'
#
loop_
_entity.id
_entity.type
_entity.pdbx_description
1 polymer ?
#
loop_
_entity_poly.entity_id
_entity_poly.type
_entity_poly.pdbx_seq_one_letter_code
_entity_poly.pdbx_strand_id
1 'polypeptide(L)'
;MASWSSISLALVIVFSMSKAQGAGVECERLEVSACAYAVSSSGMRCVLERNAGGAYTCATSEIDAEGFVDWVETDGCVAACGLDRRTVGISSDSLLDANFRRKLCSSECFRGCPNVVNLYFNLAAGEGVFLPTLCEAQRMNAHREMAEIRSSGAAAVMAYEWFGESPAYPPSDIPVDVFPPAESPITL
;
A
#
# COMPACT_ATOMS: atom_id res chain seq x y z
N MET A 1 2.78 -53.45 25.21
CA MET A 1 3.89 -52.93 24.37
C MET A 1 3.41 -51.63 23.74
N ALA A 2 3.53 -50.52 24.49
CA ALA A 2 3.18 -49.21 23.98
C ALA A 2 4.26 -48.80 22.98
N SER A 3 3.84 -48.55 21.74
CA SER A 3 4.70 -48.20 20.61
C SER A 3 5.57 -46.99 20.97
N TRP A 4 6.88 -47.19 21.10
CA TRP A 4 7.85 -46.11 21.31
C TRP A 4 7.82 -45.07 20.19
N SER A 5 7.27 -45.44 19.01
CA SER A 5 7.12 -44.53 17.87
C SER A 5 6.07 -43.44 18.11
N SER A 6 5.05 -43.68 18.95
CA SER A 6 4.00 -42.70 19.24
C SER A 6 4.44 -41.60 20.20
N ILE A 7 5.48 -41.83 21.00
CA ILE A 7 5.98 -40.85 21.98
C ILE A 7 6.90 -39.83 21.28
N SER A 8 7.63 -40.24 20.24
CA SER A 8 8.52 -39.35 19.48
C SER A 8 7.77 -38.34 18.62
N LEU A 9 6.58 -38.67 18.10
CA LEU A 9 5.81 -37.75 17.24
C LEU A 9 5.07 -36.66 18.05
N ALA A 10 4.80 -36.89 19.33
CA ALA A 10 4.19 -35.89 20.21
C ALA A 10 5.21 -34.85 20.72
N LEU A 11 6.50 -35.09 20.58
CA LEU A 11 7.58 -34.25 21.12
C LEU A 11 8.12 -33.19 20.15
N VAL A 12 7.65 -33.17 18.89
CA VAL A 12 8.08 -32.21 17.86
C VAL A 12 7.15 -30.98 17.76
N ILE A 13 6.05 -30.93 18.51
CA ILE A 13 5.18 -29.74 18.59
C ILE A 13 5.55 -28.91 19.83
N VAL A 14 6.84 -28.59 19.96
CA VAL A 14 7.33 -27.66 20.98
C VAL A 14 7.83 -26.41 20.27
N PHE A 15 7.32 -25.27 20.74
CA PHE A 15 7.86 -23.92 20.58
C PHE A 15 7.67 -23.21 19.23
N SER A 16 6.61 -22.42 19.11
CA SER A 16 6.62 -21.15 18.36
C SER A 16 5.54 -20.19 18.85
N MET A 17 5.37 -20.09 20.17
CA MET A 17 4.68 -18.96 20.78
C MET A 17 5.59 -18.49 21.91
N SER A 18 6.65 -17.75 21.56
CA SER A 18 7.22 -16.78 22.49
C SER A 18 6.16 -15.70 22.73
N LYS A 19 5.11 -16.06 23.49
CA LYS A 19 4.35 -15.04 24.21
C LYS A 19 5.35 -14.48 25.21
N ALA A 20 5.84 -13.28 24.91
CA ALA A 20 6.51 -12.43 25.88
C ALA A 20 5.63 -12.43 27.13
N GLN A 21 6.12 -13.13 28.16
CA GLN A 21 5.43 -13.29 29.42
C GLN A 21 5.54 -11.97 30.19
N GLY A 22 4.41 -11.27 30.32
CA GLY A 22 4.07 -10.51 31.52
C GLY A 22 4.67 -9.11 31.72
N ALA A 23 5.45 -8.57 30.79
CA ALA A 23 5.79 -7.16 30.76
C ALA A 23 5.16 -6.56 29.49
N GLY A 24 4.51 -5.39 29.62
CA GLY A 24 3.97 -4.66 28.46
C GLY A 24 5.05 -4.42 27.40
N VAL A 25 4.62 -4.09 26.19
CA VAL A 25 5.53 -3.81 25.08
C VAL A 25 6.37 -2.58 25.42
N GLU A 26 7.68 -2.77 25.42
CA GLU A 26 8.68 -1.71 25.53
C GLU A 26 9.54 -1.77 24.25
N CYS A 27 9.54 -0.69 23.47
CA CYS A 27 10.14 -0.70 22.14
C CYS A 27 11.62 -1.06 22.19
N GLU A 28 12.36 -0.56 23.19
CA GLU A 28 13.80 -0.76 23.38
C GLU A 28 14.16 -2.22 23.70
N ARG A 29 13.17 -3.02 24.13
CA ARG A 29 13.33 -4.46 24.43
C ARG A 29 12.86 -5.37 23.29
N LEU A 30 12.24 -4.82 22.24
CA LEU A 30 11.80 -5.60 21.10
C LEU A 30 12.97 -6.04 20.22
N GLU A 31 12.86 -7.25 19.69
CA GLU A 31 13.72 -7.72 18.61
C GLU A 31 13.47 -6.91 17.32
N VAL A 32 14.48 -6.81 16.46
CA VAL A 32 14.40 -6.08 15.19
C VAL A 32 13.24 -6.57 14.31
N SER A 33 12.92 -7.86 14.35
CA SER A 33 11.81 -8.49 13.62
C SER A 33 10.42 -8.07 14.12
N ALA A 34 10.31 -7.57 15.35
CA ALA A 34 9.04 -7.19 15.98
C ALA A 34 8.91 -5.66 16.16
N CYS A 35 10.01 -4.92 16.07
CA CYS A 35 10.06 -3.47 16.34
C CYS A 35 9.15 -2.65 15.41
N ALA A 36 9.33 -2.79 14.09
CA ALA A 36 8.60 -1.94 13.14
C ALA A 36 7.08 -2.19 13.24
N TYR A 37 6.33 -1.09 13.31
CA TYR A 37 4.87 -1.05 13.43
C TYR A 37 4.32 -1.58 14.76
N ALA A 38 5.15 -1.76 15.78
CA ALA A 38 4.70 -2.06 17.13
C ALA A 38 4.24 -0.80 17.89
N VAL A 39 3.51 -1.00 18.97
CA VAL A 39 3.01 0.02 19.88
C VAL A 39 3.32 -0.40 21.31
N SER A 40 3.95 0.49 22.06
CA SER A 40 4.30 0.25 23.46
C SER A 40 3.06 0.16 24.36
N SER A 41 3.29 -0.27 25.59
CA SER A 41 2.32 -0.21 26.68
C SER A 41 1.84 1.23 26.98
N SER A 42 2.63 2.25 26.64
CA SER A 42 2.26 3.65 26.78
C SER A 42 1.46 4.22 25.60
N GLY A 43 1.14 3.40 24.58
CA GLY A 43 0.42 3.83 23.39
C GLY A 43 1.29 4.49 22.32
N MET A 44 2.61 4.55 22.52
CA MET A 44 3.54 5.19 21.60
C MET A 44 4.05 4.20 20.55
N ARG A 45 4.20 4.64 19.31
CA ARG A 45 4.68 3.80 18.21
C ARG A 45 6.18 3.49 18.36
N CYS A 46 6.57 2.26 18.10
CA CYS A 46 7.97 1.87 18.01
C CYS A 46 8.54 2.18 16.62
N VAL A 47 9.77 2.65 16.57
CA VAL A 47 10.50 2.96 15.34
C VAL A 47 11.83 2.20 15.31
N LEU A 48 12.15 1.65 14.16
CA LEU A 48 13.44 1.04 13.90
C LEU A 48 14.40 2.12 13.40
N GLU A 49 15.55 2.21 14.04
CA GLU A 49 16.61 3.15 13.72
C GLU A 49 17.89 2.41 13.35
N ARG A 50 18.81 3.14 12.71
CA ARG A 50 20.17 2.65 12.45
C ARG A 50 21.16 3.57 13.15
N ASN A 51 21.95 3.01 14.05
CA ASN A 51 22.97 3.77 14.75
C ASN A 51 24.18 4.08 13.85
N ALA A 52 25.09 4.94 14.31
CA ALA A 52 26.30 5.32 13.58
C ALA A 52 27.22 4.13 13.22
N GLY A 53 27.14 3.03 13.97
CA GLY A 53 27.84 1.78 13.69
C GLY A 53 27.13 0.86 12.70
N GLY A 54 25.98 1.28 12.15
CA GLY A 54 25.20 0.52 11.18
C GLY A 54 24.30 -0.56 11.79
N ALA A 55 24.27 -0.73 13.11
CA ALA A 55 23.40 -1.69 13.77
C ALA A 55 21.98 -1.13 13.94
N TYR A 56 21.01 -2.04 13.88
CA TYR A 56 19.60 -1.72 14.08
C TYR A 56 19.27 -1.62 15.56
N THR A 57 18.54 -0.58 15.93
CA THR A 57 18.04 -0.35 17.30
C THR A 57 16.56 -0.02 17.23
N CYS A 58 15.79 -0.49 18.21
CA CYS A 58 14.39 -0.12 18.34
C CYS A 58 14.24 0.97 19.40
N ALA A 59 13.44 1.98 19.11
CA ALA A 59 13.19 3.09 20.01
C ALA A 59 11.70 3.42 20.05
N THR A 60 11.24 4.00 21.15
CA THR A 60 9.91 4.60 21.25
C THR A 60 9.88 5.94 20.53
N SER A 61 8.96 6.14 19.61
CA SER A 61 8.75 7.42 18.92
C SER A 61 7.83 8.35 19.72
N GLU A 62 7.79 9.62 19.33
CA GLU A 62 6.84 10.62 19.87
C GLU A 62 5.45 10.56 19.19
N ILE A 63 5.21 9.55 18.34
CA ILE A 63 3.95 9.41 17.61
C ILE A 63 3.02 8.49 18.40
N ASP A 64 1.91 9.04 18.86
CA ASP A 64 0.84 8.28 19.52
C ASP A 64 0.10 7.36 18.53
N ALA A 65 -0.25 6.16 18.98
CA ALA A 65 -1.07 5.21 18.25
C ALA A 65 -2.47 5.16 18.86
N GLU A 66 -3.30 6.14 18.50
CA GLU A 66 -4.65 6.26 19.03
C GLU A 66 -5.41 4.93 18.94
N GLY A 67 -5.83 4.41 20.11
CA GLY A 67 -6.59 3.17 20.22
C GLY A 67 -5.76 1.87 20.26
N PHE A 68 -4.43 1.95 20.25
CA PHE A 68 -3.54 0.80 20.33
C PHE A 68 -2.63 0.87 21.55
N VAL A 69 -2.49 -0.25 22.26
CA VAL A 69 -1.54 -0.45 23.36
C VAL A 69 -1.07 -1.89 23.31
N ASP A 70 0.18 -2.14 23.69
CA ASP A 70 0.75 -3.49 23.73
C ASP A 70 0.58 -4.27 22.41
N TRP A 71 0.76 -3.58 21.28
CA TRP A 71 0.45 -4.12 19.95
C TRP A 71 1.72 -4.45 19.18
N VAL A 72 1.78 -5.64 18.60
CA VAL A 72 2.81 -6.02 17.63
C VAL A 72 2.12 -6.61 16.41
N GLU A 73 2.32 -6.00 15.24
CA GLU A 73 1.74 -6.52 14.01
C GLU A 73 2.24 -7.93 13.71
N THR A 74 1.47 -8.71 12.96
CA THR A 74 1.92 -10.02 12.47
C THR A 74 2.68 -9.89 11.16
N ASP A 75 3.53 -10.87 10.84
CA ASP A 75 4.25 -10.86 9.55
C ASP A 75 3.31 -10.96 8.35
N GLY A 76 2.18 -11.68 8.51
CA GLY A 76 1.13 -11.72 7.50
C GLY A 76 0.54 -10.34 7.24
N CYS A 77 0.30 -9.56 8.30
CA CYS A 77 -0.17 -8.19 8.18
C CYS A 77 0.85 -7.28 7.46
N VAL A 78 2.11 -7.30 7.92
CA VAL A 78 3.20 -6.52 7.32
C VAL A 78 3.35 -6.85 5.83
N ALA A 79 3.33 -8.13 5.46
CA ALA A 79 3.43 -8.56 4.08
C ALA A 79 2.22 -8.16 3.21
N ALA A 80 0.99 -8.27 3.75
CA ALA A 80 -0.24 -7.89 3.06
C ALA A 80 -0.26 -6.39 2.73
N CYS A 81 0.25 -5.55 3.64
CA CYS A 81 0.37 -4.12 3.44
C CYS A 81 1.57 -3.71 2.57
N GLY A 82 2.43 -4.64 2.17
CA GLY A 82 3.62 -4.33 1.37
C GLY A 82 4.73 -3.65 2.16
N LEU A 83 4.77 -3.88 3.47
CA LEU A 83 5.74 -3.32 4.39
C LEU A 83 6.87 -4.30 4.65
N ASP A 84 7.95 -3.81 5.25
CA ASP A 84 9.11 -4.59 5.65
C ASP A 84 9.48 -4.31 7.12
N ARG A 85 9.78 -5.36 7.90
CA ARG A 85 10.17 -5.24 9.32
C ARG A 85 11.48 -4.48 9.54
N ARG A 86 12.31 -4.35 8.51
CA ARG A 86 13.61 -3.66 8.54
C ARG A 86 13.51 -2.24 7.97
N THR A 87 12.30 -1.75 7.75
CA THR A 87 12.08 -0.36 7.36
C THR A 87 12.60 0.54 8.48
N VAL A 88 13.54 1.43 8.14
CA VAL A 88 14.11 2.40 9.08
C VAL A 88 13.31 3.68 8.97
N GLY A 89 12.79 4.15 10.11
CA GLY A 89 11.87 5.27 10.13
C GLY A 89 10.54 5.00 9.44
N ILE A 90 9.69 6.02 9.40
CA ILE A 90 8.39 6.00 8.73
C ILE A 90 8.29 7.29 7.93
N SER A 91 8.03 7.20 6.61
CA SER A 91 7.85 8.36 5.75
C SER A 91 6.52 8.31 4.99
N SER A 92 5.94 9.48 4.76
CA SER A 92 4.76 9.69 3.93
C SER A 92 5.05 9.48 2.43
N ASP A 93 6.29 9.66 1.99
CA ASP A 93 6.72 9.46 0.59
C ASP A 93 6.35 8.09 0.02
N SER A 94 6.28 7.06 0.87
CA SER A 94 5.86 5.72 0.48
C SER A 94 4.47 5.72 -0.17
N LEU A 95 3.58 6.64 0.22
CA LEU A 95 2.25 6.80 -0.37
C LEU A 95 2.28 7.27 -1.83
N LEU A 96 3.41 7.80 -2.33
CA LEU A 96 3.54 8.15 -3.74
C LEU A 96 3.77 6.90 -4.61
N ASP A 97 4.38 5.85 -4.05
CA ASP A 97 4.61 4.60 -4.76
C ASP A 97 3.30 3.86 -5.05
N ALA A 98 3.07 3.56 -6.34
CA ALA A 98 1.83 2.94 -6.80
C ALA A 98 1.71 1.48 -6.34
N ASN A 99 2.83 0.75 -6.21
CA ASN A 99 2.82 -0.64 -5.79
C ASN A 99 2.50 -0.76 -4.30
N PHE A 100 3.10 0.11 -3.48
CA PHE A 100 2.82 0.25 -2.06
C PHE A 100 1.36 0.60 -1.82
N ARG A 101 0.85 1.66 -2.48
CA ARG A 101 -0.58 2.03 -2.39
C ARG A 101 -1.50 0.88 -2.74
N ARG A 102 -1.21 0.13 -3.81
CA ARG A 102 -2.03 -1.03 -4.20
C ARG A 102 -2.09 -2.09 -3.09
N LYS A 103 -0.99 -2.35 -2.39
CA LYS A 103 -0.96 -3.29 -1.26
C LYS A 103 -1.62 -2.72 0.00
N LEU A 104 -1.33 -1.47 0.35
CA LEU A 104 -1.95 -0.78 1.48
C LEU A 104 -3.48 -0.69 1.34
N CYS A 105 -3.97 -0.41 0.13
CA CYS A 105 -5.39 -0.33 -0.19
C CYS A 105 -6.04 -1.69 -0.51
N SER A 106 -5.30 -2.79 -0.45
CA SER A 106 -5.87 -4.13 -0.59
C SER A 106 -6.81 -4.43 0.58
N SER A 107 -7.81 -5.28 0.36
CA SER A 107 -8.73 -5.67 1.44
C SER A 107 -8.05 -6.41 2.58
N GLU A 108 -6.97 -7.15 2.28
CA GLU A 108 -6.18 -7.88 3.28
C GLU A 108 -5.50 -6.91 4.24
N CYS A 109 -4.85 -5.87 3.73
CA CYS A 109 -4.24 -4.84 4.58
C CYS A 109 -5.30 -3.94 5.24
N PHE A 110 -6.18 -3.34 4.43
CA PHE A 110 -7.08 -2.27 4.89
C PHE A 110 -8.05 -2.73 5.99
N ARG A 111 -8.40 -4.02 6.02
CA ARG A 111 -9.26 -4.61 7.07
C ARG A 111 -8.51 -5.48 8.07
N GLY A 112 -7.38 -6.08 7.68
CA GLY A 112 -6.63 -7.01 8.51
C GLY A 112 -5.59 -6.34 9.41
N CYS A 113 -5.23 -5.10 9.13
CA CYS A 113 -4.10 -4.40 9.76
C CYS A 113 -4.49 -3.03 10.32
N PRO A 114 -5.36 -2.97 11.34
CA PRO A 114 -5.92 -1.70 11.81
C PRO A 114 -4.86 -0.71 12.30
N ASN A 115 -3.77 -1.19 12.94
CA ASN A 115 -2.73 -0.29 13.44
C ASN A 115 -1.84 0.27 12.33
N VAL A 116 -1.47 -0.54 11.33
CA VAL A 116 -0.80 -0.06 10.10
C VAL A 116 -1.68 0.94 9.35
N VAL A 117 -2.96 0.64 9.18
CA VAL A 117 -3.89 1.51 8.46
C VAL A 117 -4.06 2.83 9.20
N ASN A 118 -4.17 2.81 10.54
CA ASN A 118 -4.20 4.02 11.36
C ASN A 118 -2.94 4.88 11.18
N LEU A 119 -1.76 4.25 11.16
CA LEU A 119 -0.50 4.97 10.91
C LEU A 119 -0.52 5.71 9.58
N TYR A 120 -0.82 5.01 8.48
CA TYR A 120 -0.82 5.64 7.16
C TYR A 120 -1.98 6.59 6.94
N PHE A 121 -3.09 6.41 7.65
CA PHE A 121 -4.19 7.36 7.67
C PHE A 121 -3.73 8.71 8.27
N ASN A 122 -3.03 8.66 9.41
CA ASN A 122 -2.52 9.85 10.07
C ASN A 122 -1.39 10.52 9.27
N LEU A 123 -0.49 9.73 8.64
CA LEU A 123 0.53 10.27 7.74
C LEU A 123 -0.09 10.97 6.53
N ALA A 124 -1.08 10.34 5.88
CA ALA A 124 -1.79 10.95 4.76
C ALA A 124 -2.51 12.24 5.20
N ALA A 125 -3.15 12.23 6.36
CA ALA A 125 -3.81 13.41 6.90
C ALA A 125 -2.81 14.55 7.18
N GLY A 126 -1.60 14.23 7.66
CA GLY A 126 -0.50 15.18 7.81
C GLY A 126 -0.03 15.81 6.49
N GLU A 127 -0.16 15.07 5.39
CA GLU A 127 0.08 15.54 4.01
C GLU A 127 -1.13 16.27 3.40
N GLY A 128 -2.24 16.40 4.13
CA GLY A 128 -3.49 16.99 3.63
C GLY A 128 -4.32 16.08 2.72
N VAL A 129 -4.04 14.77 2.72
CA VAL A 129 -4.71 13.77 1.88
C VAL A 129 -5.54 12.81 2.75
N PHE A 130 -6.72 12.44 2.27
CA PHE A 130 -7.54 11.41 2.92
C PHE A 130 -7.23 10.02 2.34
N LEU A 131 -6.71 9.11 3.18
CA LEU A 131 -6.29 7.77 2.74
C LEU A 131 -7.42 6.97 2.05
N PRO A 132 -8.68 6.95 2.53
CA PRO A 132 -9.76 6.28 1.81
C PRO A 132 -10.01 6.82 0.40
N THR A 133 -9.95 8.14 0.20
CA THR A 133 -10.07 8.76 -1.13
C THR A 133 -8.90 8.37 -2.02
N LEU A 134 -7.68 8.31 -1.47
CA LEU A 134 -6.49 7.84 -2.19
C LEU A 134 -6.66 6.39 -2.67
N CYS A 135 -7.22 5.53 -1.82
CA CYS A 135 -7.50 4.13 -2.16
C CYS A 135 -8.61 3.96 -3.20
N GLU A 136 -9.66 4.79 -3.15
CA GLU A 136 -10.71 4.79 -4.16
C GLU A 136 -10.17 5.22 -5.53
N ALA A 137 -9.36 6.27 -5.58
CA ALA A 137 -8.70 6.72 -6.79
C ALA A 137 -7.77 5.64 -7.39
N GLN A 138 -7.01 4.93 -6.54
CA GLN A 138 -6.17 3.80 -6.97
C GLN A 138 -7.02 2.72 -7.66
N ARG A 139 -8.16 2.37 -7.08
CA ARG A 139 -9.05 1.33 -7.62
C ARG A 139 -9.63 1.72 -8.97
N MET A 140 -10.08 2.97 -9.12
CA MET A 140 -10.62 3.48 -10.37
C MET A 140 -9.57 3.48 -11.49
N ASN A 141 -8.33 3.87 -11.18
CA ASN A 141 -7.22 3.83 -12.12
C ASN A 141 -6.91 2.38 -12.57
N ALA A 142 -6.90 1.42 -11.65
CA ALA A 142 -6.71 0.01 -11.98
C ALA A 142 -7.82 -0.53 -12.89
N HIS A 143 -9.08 -0.13 -12.67
CA HIS A 143 -10.19 -0.49 -13.55
C HIS A 143 -10.04 0.09 -14.96
N ARG A 144 -9.58 1.35 -15.05
CA ARG A 144 -9.30 1.99 -16.34
C ARG A 144 -8.17 1.30 -17.10
N GLU A 145 -7.07 0.98 -16.43
CA GLU A 145 -5.94 0.26 -17.02
C GLU A 145 -6.39 -1.11 -17.58
N MET A 146 -7.20 -1.86 -16.81
CA MET A 146 -7.77 -3.13 -17.28
C MET A 146 -8.70 -2.98 -18.49
N ALA A 147 -9.45 -1.87 -18.59
CA ALA A 147 -10.31 -1.60 -19.75
C ALA A 147 -9.49 -1.28 -21.01
N GLU A 148 -8.38 -0.56 -20.87
CA GLU A 148 -7.47 -0.22 -21.97
C GLU A 148 -6.75 -1.47 -22.50
N ILE A 149 -6.32 -2.40 -21.64
CA ILE A 149 -5.71 -3.68 -22.06
C ILE A 149 -6.68 -4.53 -22.90
N ARG A 150 -7.98 -4.53 -22.58
CA ARG A 150 -9.00 -5.27 -23.36
C ARG A 150 -9.31 -4.63 -24.72
N SER A 151 -8.90 -3.38 -24.96
CA SER A 151 -9.22 -2.63 -26.18
C SER A 151 -8.25 -2.87 -27.35
N SER A 152 -7.18 -3.66 -27.17
CA SER A 152 -6.14 -3.86 -28.19
C SER A 152 -6.26 -5.16 -29.00
N GLY A 153 -7.44 -5.80 -29.03
CA GLY A 153 -7.64 -7.10 -29.67
C GLY A 153 -8.96 -7.27 -30.43
N ALA A 154 -9.24 -6.40 -31.40
CA ALA A 154 -10.25 -6.67 -32.43
C ALA A 154 -9.90 -5.93 -33.73
N ALA A 155 -8.80 -6.33 -34.38
CA ALA A 155 -8.65 -6.08 -35.82
C ALA A 155 -9.64 -7.01 -36.54
N ALA A 156 -10.88 -6.57 -36.71
CA ALA A 156 -11.76 -7.15 -37.72
C ALA A 156 -11.14 -6.84 -39.09
N VAL A 157 -10.41 -7.80 -39.64
CA VAL A 157 -9.99 -7.77 -41.04
C VAL A 157 -11.26 -7.99 -41.86
N MET A 158 -12.01 -6.92 -42.10
CA MET A 158 -13.04 -6.90 -43.12
C MET A 158 -12.32 -6.76 -44.47
N ALA A 159 -11.88 -7.89 -45.01
CA ALA A 159 -11.59 -8.00 -46.42
C ALA A 159 -12.93 -7.80 -47.16
N TYR A 160 -13.12 -6.64 -47.77
CA TYR A 160 -14.03 -6.53 -48.90
C TYR A 160 -13.27 -6.00 -50.10
N GLU A 161 -13.48 -6.73 -51.19
CA GLU A 161 -12.86 -6.66 -52.48
C GLU A 161 -13.02 -5.29 -53.16
N TRP A 162 -11.98 -4.94 -53.90
CA TRP A 162 -11.82 -3.77 -54.74
C TRP A 162 -12.43 -4.03 -56.12
N PHE A 163 -13.43 -3.26 -56.56
CA PHE A 163 -13.66 -2.94 -57.98
C PHE A 163 -14.56 -1.70 -58.12
N GLY A 164 -14.09 -0.69 -58.87
CA GLY A 164 -14.97 0.16 -59.67
C GLY A 164 -14.99 1.66 -59.36
N GLU A 165 -14.11 2.38 -60.06
CA GLU A 165 -14.39 3.63 -60.79
C GLU A 165 -14.69 4.94 -60.03
N SER A 166 -13.74 5.88 -60.12
CA SER A 166 -13.90 7.31 -59.83
C SER A 166 -14.75 8.03 -60.89
N PRO A 167 -15.41 9.14 -60.52
CA PRO A 167 -15.34 10.33 -61.36
C PRO A 167 -14.96 11.60 -60.57
N ALA A 168 -14.45 12.57 -61.31
CA ALA A 168 -13.69 13.73 -60.88
C ALA A 168 -14.52 15.01 -60.59
N TYR A 169 -14.10 15.77 -59.55
CA TYR A 169 -14.09 17.24 -59.31
C TYR A 169 -15.43 18.04 -59.33
N PRO A 170 -15.58 19.27 -58.73
CA PRO A 170 -14.61 20.32 -58.36
C PRO A 170 -14.70 20.91 -56.92
N PRO A 171 -13.84 21.90 -56.54
CA PRO A 171 -13.63 22.33 -55.17
C PRO A 171 -14.57 23.49 -54.81
N SER A 172 -14.77 23.74 -53.53
CA SER A 172 -15.40 24.99 -53.07
C SER A 172 -14.69 25.46 -51.80
N ASP A 173 -14.19 26.68 -51.92
CA ASP A 173 -13.44 27.52 -50.98
C ASP A 173 -13.96 27.55 -49.52
N ILE A 174 -13.04 27.32 -48.57
CA ILE A 174 -12.52 28.24 -47.51
C ILE A 174 -13.56 29.16 -46.81
N PRO A 175 -13.62 29.26 -45.45
CA PRO A 175 -12.51 29.81 -44.70
C PRO A 175 -12.10 29.22 -43.34
N VAL A 176 -10.82 29.48 -43.09
CA VAL A 176 -10.05 29.42 -41.85
C VAL A 176 -10.50 30.55 -40.92
N ASP A 177 -10.16 30.40 -39.64
CA ASP A 177 -10.35 31.34 -38.53
C ASP A 177 -11.75 31.27 -37.89
N VAL A 178 -11.91 31.21 -36.57
CA VAL A 178 -11.24 31.98 -35.52
C VAL A 178 -11.31 31.20 -34.21
N PHE A 179 -10.16 31.06 -33.55
CA PHE A 179 -10.05 30.77 -32.12
C PHE A 179 -10.39 32.04 -31.32
N PRO A 180 -11.21 31.98 -30.26
CA PRO A 180 -11.04 32.92 -29.15
C PRO A 180 -10.89 32.21 -27.79
N PRO A 181 -10.37 32.94 -26.78
CA PRO A 181 -9.45 32.41 -25.78
C PRO A 181 -10.13 31.93 -24.49
N ALA A 182 -9.31 31.30 -23.66
CA ALA A 182 -9.57 31.05 -22.26
C ALA A 182 -9.81 32.37 -21.50
N GLU A 183 -10.90 32.41 -20.72
CA GLU A 183 -11.12 33.42 -19.70
C GLU A 183 -11.10 32.74 -18.31
N SER A 184 -10.14 33.18 -17.51
CA SER A 184 -10.18 33.27 -16.04
C SER A 184 -9.39 34.54 -15.67
N PRO A 185 -9.45 35.11 -14.46
CA PRO A 185 -10.33 34.88 -13.31
C PRO A 185 -11.06 36.18 -12.87
N ILE A 186 -12.04 36.11 -11.96
CA ILE A 186 -12.41 37.27 -11.13
C ILE A 186 -12.52 36.83 -9.67
N THR A 187 -11.54 37.28 -8.89
CA THR A 187 -11.60 37.54 -7.45
C THR A 187 -12.33 38.86 -7.19
N LEU A 188 -13.37 38.82 -6.36
CA LEU A 188 -13.59 39.67 -5.18
C LEU A 188 -14.79 39.16 -4.39
#